data_AF-A0A5C8CFQ0-F1
#
_entry.id   AF-A0A5C8CFQ0-F1
#
_cell.length_a   1.000
_cell.length_b   1.000
_cell.length_c   1.000
_cell.angle_alpha   90.00
_cell.angle_beta   90.00
_cell.angle_gamma   90.00
#
_symmetry.space_group_name_H-M   'P 1'
#
loop_
_entity.id
_entity.type
_entity.pdbx_description
1 polymer ?
#
loop_
_entity_poly.entity_id
_entity_poly.type
_entity_poly.pdbx_seq_one_letter_code
_entity_poly.pdbx_strand_id
1 'polypeptide(L)'
;MYRCLIIADDLTGANATISLLKNLKITTLLDLNDKNLYKNYDAISCSTESRSISESDAYNKVFNITKKYMHENIIVYNKRIDSTMRGNVGIEIDAMLDALDDDRIAIISPAYPSAGRTVVGGYLLVNGVLVEDTEMAIDSKNPIKISNVIDLIKAQSKRKIISMSIDIVRKSVKVIANFIKDKYEEGFRIFVCDMINENHINSISQAVLESKIKFIVADPSPLTAKISELSITPPHA
;
A
#
# COMPACT_ATOMS: atom_id res chain seq x y z
N MET A 1 3.40 -6.29 -21.17
CA MET A 1 2.84 -6.94 -19.97
C MET A 1 2.96 -5.94 -18.83
N TYR A 2 1.95 -5.81 -17.98
CA TYR A 2 1.93 -4.81 -16.92
C TYR A 2 3.04 -5.07 -15.89
N ARG A 3 3.51 -3.99 -15.25
CA ARG A 3 4.58 -4.00 -14.25
C ARG A 3 4.12 -3.49 -12.89
N CYS A 4 2.87 -3.03 -12.79
CA CYS A 4 2.23 -2.64 -11.54
C CYS A 4 0.88 -3.35 -11.41
N LEU A 5 0.66 -4.00 -10.26
CA LEU A 5 -0.60 -4.65 -9.91
C LEU A 5 -1.19 -3.97 -8.68
N ILE A 6 -2.37 -3.38 -8.84
CA ILE A 6 -3.13 -2.73 -7.76
C ILE A 6 -4.32 -3.61 -7.42
N ILE A 7 -4.48 -3.92 -6.14
CA ILE A 7 -5.66 -4.60 -5.59
C ILE A 7 -6.26 -3.68 -4.55
N ALA A 8 -7.38 -3.03 -4.90
CA ALA A 8 -8.11 -2.12 -4.04
C ALA A 8 -9.25 -2.83 -3.30
N ASP A 9 -9.47 -2.43 -2.05
CA ASP A 9 -10.59 -2.88 -1.23
C ASP A 9 -11.95 -2.37 -1.73
N ASP A 10 -11.98 -1.30 -2.54
CA ASP A 10 -13.16 -0.79 -3.23
C ASP A 10 -12.88 -0.25 -4.65
N LEU A 11 -13.97 -0.05 -5.41
CA LEU A 11 -13.90 0.44 -6.78
C LEU A 11 -13.49 1.92 -6.88
N THR A 12 -13.90 2.74 -5.91
CA THR A 12 -13.55 4.17 -5.88
C THR A 12 -12.04 4.35 -5.70
N GLY A 13 -11.41 3.61 -4.79
CA GLY A 13 -9.97 3.58 -4.59
C GLY A 13 -9.23 3.04 -5.81
N ALA A 14 -9.76 1.96 -6.43
CA ALA A 14 -9.21 1.41 -7.67
C ALA A 14 -9.13 2.48 -8.78
N ASN A 15 -10.20 3.26 -8.96
CA ASN A 15 -10.27 4.31 -9.98
C ASN A 15 -9.51 5.58 -9.60
N ALA A 16 -9.48 5.96 -8.32
CA ALA A 16 -8.71 7.11 -7.86
C ALA A 16 -7.20 6.93 -8.14
N THR A 17 -6.72 5.69 -8.03
CA THR A 17 -5.32 5.31 -8.31
C THR A 17 -4.90 5.65 -9.74
N ILE A 18 -5.81 5.54 -10.72
CA ILE A 18 -5.53 5.87 -12.13
C ILE A 18 -5.05 7.32 -12.29
N SER A 19 -5.61 8.25 -11.53
CA SER A 19 -5.25 9.67 -11.60
C SER A 19 -3.85 9.99 -11.06
N LEU A 20 -3.30 9.09 -10.24
CA LEU A 20 -1.99 9.24 -9.59
C LEU A 20 -0.86 8.63 -10.41
N LEU A 21 -1.11 7.52 -11.12
CA LEU A 21 -0.11 6.86 -11.98
C LEU A 21 -0.10 7.47 -13.41
N LYS A 22 0.08 8.78 -13.51
CA LYS A 22 -0.12 9.57 -14.75
C LYS A 22 0.72 9.12 -15.95
N ASN A 23 1.89 8.53 -15.72
CA ASN A 23 2.82 8.13 -16.78
C ASN A 23 2.63 6.67 -17.23
N LEU A 24 1.67 5.96 -16.66
CA LEU A 24 1.42 4.55 -16.93
C LEU A 24 0.06 4.37 -17.57
N LYS A 25 -0.01 3.55 -18.61
CA LYS A 25 -1.30 3.16 -19.17
C LYS A 25 -1.93 2.14 -18.23
N ILE A 26 -2.99 2.53 -17.53
CA ILE A 26 -3.66 1.74 -16.49
C ILE A 26 -5.12 1.45 -16.84
N THR A 27 -5.61 0.28 -16.44
CA THR A 27 -7.03 -0.08 -16.50
C THR A 27 -7.50 -0.70 -15.20
N THR A 28 -8.78 -0.51 -14.86
CA THR A 28 -9.46 -1.24 -13.81
C THR A 28 -10.18 -2.44 -14.42
N LEU A 29 -9.82 -3.65 -13.99
CA LEU A 29 -10.47 -4.88 -14.42
C LEU A 29 -11.76 -5.09 -13.63
N LEU A 30 -12.89 -5.10 -14.35
CA LEU A 30 -14.20 -5.44 -13.80
C LEU A 30 -14.54 -6.93 -13.98
N ASP A 31 -14.10 -7.52 -15.10
CA ASP A 31 -14.19 -8.96 -15.35
C ASP A 31 -12.78 -9.57 -15.28
N LEU A 32 -12.62 -10.52 -14.37
CA LEU A 32 -11.33 -11.16 -14.11
C LEU A 32 -11.03 -12.29 -15.11
N ASN A 33 -11.95 -12.66 -16.02
CA ASN A 33 -11.83 -13.87 -16.82
C ASN A 33 -11.18 -13.68 -18.20
N ASP A 34 -11.05 -12.45 -18.70
CA ASP A 34 -10.40 -12.20 -19.99
C ASP A 34 -8.91 -11.85 -19.83
N LYS A 35 -8.04 -12.79 -20.21
CA LYS A 35 -6.58 -12.63 -20.15
C LYS A 35 -6.00 -11.70 -21.22
N ASN A 36 -6.76 -11.36 -22.26
CA ASN A 36 -6.30 -10.48 -23.33
C ASN A 36 -6.50 -9.00 -23.00
N LEU A 37 -7.41 -8.69 -22.07
CA LEU A 37 -7.85 -7.34 -21.72
C LEU A 37 -6.71 -6.44 -21.19
N TYR A 38 -5.65 -7.03 -20.64
CA TYR A 38 -4.56 -6.30 -19.96
C TYR A 38 -3.19 -6.39 -20.63
N LYS A 39 -3.07 -6.96 -21.84
CA LYS A 39 -1.77 -7.10 -22.53
C LYS A 39 -1.10 -5.75 -22.87
N ASN A 40 -1.92 -4.73 -23.10
CA ASN A 40 -1.51 -3.40 -23.58
C ASN A 40 -1.48 -2.32 -22.49
N TYR A 41 -1.44 -2.71 -21.22
CA TYR A 41 -1.40 -1.81 -20.07
C TYR A 41 -0.08 -1.98 -19.30
N ASP A 42 0.43 -0.88 -18.76
CA ASP A 42 1.59 -0.83 -17.86
C ASP A 42 1.21 -1.20 -16.42
N ALA A 43 -0.04 -0.93 -16.04
CA ALA A 43 -0.58 -1.26 -14.73
C ALA A 43 -2.00 -1.81 -14.84
N ILE A 44 -2.38 -2.68 -13.92
CA ILE A 44 -3.77 -3.10 -13.77
C ILE A 44 -4.23 -2.86 -12.34
N SER A 45 -5.49 -2.47 -12.21
CA SER A 45 -6.18 -2.29 -10.94
C SER A 45 -7.35 -3.27 -10.87
N CYS A 46 -7.55 -3.89 -9.72
CA CYS A 46 -8.68 -4.79 -9.45
C CYS A 46 -9.37 -4.32 -8.17
N SER A 47 -10.70 -4.33 -8.14
CA SER A 47 -11.48 -4.13 -6.92
C SER A 47 -11.88 -5.48 -6.33
N THR A 48 -11.61 -5.69 -5.04
CA THR A 48 -12.08 -6.85 -4.28
C THR A 48 -13.44 -6.63 -3.63
N GLU A 49 -13.90 -5.37 -3.53
CA GLU A 49 -15.07 -4.98 -2.73
C GLU A 49 -15.04 -5.65 -1.35
N SER A 50 -13.90 -5.54 -0.66
CA SER A 50 -13.59 -6.28 0.56
C SER A 50 -13.55 -5.41 1.82
N ARG A 51 -13.80 -4.10 1.71
CA ARG A 51 -13.77 -3.18 2.86
C ARG A 51 -14.71 -3.59 3.99
N SER A 52 -15.93 -4.03 3.67
CA SER A 52 -17.00 -4.26 4.65
C SER A 52 -17.51 -5.70 4.68
N ILE A 53 -16.67 -6.65 4.24
CA ILE A 53 -16.97 -8.09 4.32
C ILE A 53 -16.15 -8.72 5.46
N SER A 54 -16.40 -10.00 5.73
CA SER A 54 -15.68 -10.74 6.77
C SER A 54 -14.17 -10.77 6.48
N GLU A 55 -13.36 -10.85 7.54
CA GLU A 55 -11.89 -10.98 7.43
C GLU A 55 -11.49 -12.17 6.56
N SER A 56 -12.15 -13.33 6.72
CA SER A 56 -11.89 -14.52 5.90
C SER A 56 -12.21 -14.31 4.42
N ASP A 57 -13.30 -13.63 4.10
CA ASP A 57 -13.66 -13.36 2.71
C ASP A 57 -12.71 -12.32 2.08
N ALA A 58 -12.34 -11.28 2.83
CA ALA A 58 -11.37 -10.28 2.40
C ALA A 58 -10.00 -10.92 2.12
N TYR A 59 -9.53 -11.78 3.03
CA TYR A 59 -8.32 -12.57 2.86
C TYR A 59 -8.38 -13.40 1.57
N ASN A 60 -9.42 -14.23 1.43
CA ASN A 60 -9.56 -15.14 0.29
C ASN A 60 -9.63 -14.39 -1.04
N LYS A 61 -10.38 -13.29 -1.11
CA LYS A 61 -10.47 -12.48 -2.32
C LYS A 61 -9.13 -11.88 -2.72
N VAL A 62 -8.42 -11.25 -1.79
CA VAL A 62 -7.11 -10.66 -2.07
C VAL A 62 -6.10 -11.74 -2.45
N PHE A 63 -6.00 -12.82 -1.69
CA PHE A 63 -5.10 -13.93 -1.97
C PHE A 63 -5.30 -14.49 -3.38
N ASN A 64 -6.55 -14.80 -3.74
CA ASN A 64 -6.87 -15.39 -5.03
C ASN A 64 -6.60 -14.44 -6.21
N ILE A 65 -6.92 -13.15 -6.06
CA ILE A 65 -6.61 -12.15 -7.10
C ILE A 65 -5.10 -11.94 -7.22
N THR A 66 -4.37 -11.85 -6.11
CA THR A 66 -2.91 -11.76 -6.13
C THR A 66 -2.31 -12.97 -6.84
N LYS A 67 -2.68 -14.21 -6.48
CA LYS A 67 -2.20 -15.43 -7.15
C LYS A 67 -2.54 -15.47 -8.64
N LYS A 68 -3.72 -14.98 -9.02
CA LYS A 68 -4.18 -14.98 -10.42
C LYS A 68 -3.39 -14.02 -11.32
N TYR A 69 -3.00 -12.86 -10.80
CA TYR A 69 -2.37 -11.79 -11.57
C TYR A 69 -0.88 -11.59 -11.27
N MET A 70 -0.31 -12.26 -10.26
CA MET A 70 1.13 -12.19 -10.03
C MET A 70 1.90 -12.81 -11.19
N HIS A 71 3.04 -12.20 -11.54
CA HIS A 71 4.03 -12.77 -12.44
C HIS A 71 5.38 -12.05 -12.24
N GLU A 72 6.46 -12.62 -12.74
CA GLU A 72 7.84 -12.16 -12.54
C GLU A 72 8.13 -10.73 -13.04
N ASN A 73 7.42 -10.27 -14.08
CA ASN A 73 7.61 -8.91 -14.60
C ASN A 73 7.00 -7.78 -13.74
N ILE A 74 6.28 -8.09 -12.66
CA ILE A 74 5.70 -7.04 -11.79
C ILE A 74 6.79 -6.49 -10.89
N ILE A 75 6.95 -5.17 -10.94
CA ILE A 75 7.88 -4.39 -10.12
C ILE A 75 7.18 -3.88 -8.86
N VAL A 76 5.93 -3.42 -9.00
CA VAL A 76 5.17 -2.82 -7.90
C VAL A 76 3.86 -3.57 -7.67
N TYR A 77 3.66 -4.03 -6.44
CA TYR A 77 2.38 -4.54 -5.97
C TYR A 77 1.81 -3.51 -5.00
N ASN A 78 0.61 -3.02 -5.28
CA ASN A 78 -0.10 -2.12 -4.39
C ASN A 78 -1.31 -2.83 -3.80
N LYS A 79 -1.29 -3.03 -2.48
CA LYS A 79 -2.53 -3.26 -1.74
C LYS A 79 -3.12 -1.88 -1.46
N ARG A 80 -4.05 -1.46 -2.32
CA ARG A 80 -4.68 -0.15 -2.22
C ARG A 80 -5.63 -0.15 -1.03
N ILE A 81 -5.26 0.59 0.01
CA ILE A 81 -6.01 0.71 1.28
C ILE A 81 -6.77 2.03 1.34
N ASP A 82 -7.83 2.10 2.13
CA ASP A 82 -8.49 3.36 2.47
C ASP A 82 -7.54 4.32 3.21
N SER A 83 -7.50 5.60 2.82
CA SER A 83 -6.60 6.60 3.44
C SER A 83 -6.95 6.94 4.88
N THR A 84 -8.11 6.46 5.35
CA THR A 84 -8.56 6.56 6.74
C THR A 84 -8.50 5.21 7.47
N MET A 85 -7.82 4.22 6.88
CA MET A 85 -7.56 2.88 7.44
C MET A 85 -8.81 2.02 7.71
N ARG A 86 -9.95 2.33 7.10
CA ARG A 86 -11.16 1.51 7.21
C ARG A 86 -11.01 0.14 6.55
N GLY A 87 -11.64 -0.87 7.14
CA GLY A 87 -11.75 -2.22 6.61
C GLY A 87 -10.66 -3.18 7.09
N ASN A 88 -10.39 -4.19 6.28
CA ASN A 88 -9.59 -5.36 6.61
C ASN A 88 -8.09 -5.18 6.29
N VAL A 89 -7.52 -4.00 6.55
CA VAL A 89 -6.19 -3.59 6.06
C VAL A 89 -5.10 -4.62 6.37
N GLY A 90 -4.91 -5.00 7.63
CA GLY A 90 -3.87 -5.97 8.03
C GLY A 90 -4.09 -7.36 7.46
N ILE A 91 -5.34 -7.82 7.42
CA ILE A 91 -5.74 -9.12 6.83
C ILE A 91 -5.44 -9.15 5.32
N GLU A 92 -5.74 -8.07 4.61
CA GLU A 92 -5.53 -7.97 3.16
C GLU A 92 -4.05 -7.85 2.80
N ILE A 93 -3.26 -7.15 3.62
CA ILE A 93 -1.79 -7.14 3.51
C ILE A 93 -1.25 -8.55 3.71
N ASP A 94 -1.72 -9.25 4.75
CA ASP A 94 -1.30 -10.61 5.05
C ASP A 94 -1.62 -11.56 3.89
N ALA A 95 -2.81 -11.44 3.30
CA ALA A 95 -3.25 -12.23 2.15
C ALA A 95 -2.37 -12.00 0.91
N MET A 96 -2.02 -10.74 0.61
CA MET A 96 -1.16 -10.42 -0.53
C MET A 96 0.26 -10.97 -0.32
N LEU A 97 0.81 -10.84 0.89
CA LEU A 97 2.13 -11.38 1.23
C LEU A 97 2.15 -12.92 1.19
N ASP A 98 1.13 -13.58 1.75
CA ASP A 98 0.97 -15.05 1.71
C ASP A 98 0.77 -15.54 0.26
N ALA A 99 0.10 -14.77 -0.60
CA ALA A 99 -0.06 -15.11 -2.00
C ALA A 99 1.26 -14.98 -2.79
N LEU A 100 2.13 -14.04 -2.46
CA LEU A 100 3.38 -13.84 -3.18
C LEU A 100 4.47 -14.82 -2.74
N ASP A 101 4.44 -15.23 -1.47
CA ASP A 101 5.21 -16.37 -0.92
C ASP A 101 6.71 -16.32 -1.25
N ASP A 102 7.34 -15.16 -1.08
CA ASP A 102 8.75 -14.93 -1.41
C ASP A 102 9.44 -13.96 -0.43
N ASP A 103 9.04 -14.01 0.84
CA ASP A 103 9.60 -13.27 1.97
C ASP A 103 9.58 -11.74 1.88
N ARG A 104 8.92 -11.18 0.86
CA ARG A 104 8.84 -9.73 0.67
C ARG A 104 8.23 -9.00 1.88
N ILE A 105 8.61 -7.74 2.05
CA ILE A 105 8.09 -6.86 3.10
C ILE A 105 6.88 -6.05 2.61
N ALA A 106 6.07 -5.52 3.52
CA ALA A 106 5.07 -4.49 3.24
C ALA A 106 5.54 -3.13 3.74
N ILE A 107 5.61 -2.16 2.83
CA ILE A 107 5.81 -0.74 3.16
C ILE A 107 4.43 -0.10 3.24
N ILE A 108 4.06 0.39 4.41
CA ILE A 108 2.69 0.85 4.71
C ILE A 108 2.70 2.32 5.08
N SER A 109 1.78 3.07 4.50
CA SER A 109 1.35 4.34 5.08
C SER A 109 0.00 4.78 4.51
N PRO A 110 -1.00 5.11 5.34
CA PRO A 110 -2.23 5.76 4.89
C PRO A 110 -2.04 7.24 4.49
N ALA A 111 -0.82 7.78 4.59
CA ALA A 111 -0.58 9.19 4.29
C ALA A 111 -0.89 9.53 2.82
N TYR A 112 -1.60 10.64 2.66
CA TYR A 112 -1.83 11.31 1.40
C TYR A 112 -1.80 12.81 1.67
N PRO A 113 -0.59 13.41 1.81
CA PRO A 113 -0.42 14.77 2.35
C PRO A 113 -1.17 15.84 1.56
N SER A 114 -1.17 15.76 0.24
CA SER A 114 -1.92 16.67 -0.64
C SER A 114 -3.45 16.55 -0.50
N ALA A 115 -3.94 15.43 0.05
CA ALA A 115 -5.34 15.26 0.46
C ALA A 115 -5.55 15.49 1.97
N GLY A 116 -4.57 16.05 2.69
CA GLY A 116 -4.68 16.33 4.13
C GLY A 116 -4.55 15.12 5.04
N ARG A 117 -4.09 13.96 4.54
CA ARG A 117 -3.85 12.77 5.37
C ARG A 117 -2.37 12.66 5.68
N THR A 118 -2.00 12.67 6.94
CA THR A 118 -0.60 12.60 7.37
C THR A 118 -0.41 11.56 8.47
N VAL A 119 0.79 11.00 8.56
CA VAL A 119 1.16 10.05 9.62
C VAL A 119 2.41 10.58 10.32
N VAL A 120 2.34 10.73 11.64
CA VAL A 120 3.46 11.17 12.49
C VAL A 120 3.40 10.49 13.85
N GLY A 121 4.53 9.95 14.30
CA GLY A 121 4.59 9.15 15.52
C GLY A 121 3.74 7.87 15.42
N GLY A 122 3.48 7.38 14.20
CA GLY A 122 2.54 6.29 13.95
C GLY A 122 1.06 6.67 14.02
N TYR A 123 0.70 7.91 14.31
CA TYR A 123 -0.70 8.38 14.36
C TYR A 123 -1.14 8.97 13.03
N LEU A 124 -2.30 8.53 12.54
CA LEU A 124 -2.95 9.07 11.36
C LEU A 124 -3.80 10.29 11.72
N LEU A 125 -3.54 11.40 11.02
CA LEU A 125 -4.31 12.62 11.09
C LEU A 125 -5.00 12.91 9.76
N VAL A 126 -6.24 13.42 9.84
CA VAL A 126 -7.01 13.97 8.72
C VAL A 126 -7.17 15.47 8.98
N ASN A 127 -6.60 16.30 8.13
CA ASN A 127 -6.58 17.76 8.25
C ASN A 127 -6.07 18.23 9.63
N GLY A 128 -5.08 17.52 10.19
CA GLY A 128 -4.49 17.84 11.49
C GLY A 128 -5.26 17.32 12.71
N VAL A 129 -6.35 16.60 12.51
CA VAL A 129 -7.15 15.97 13.58
C VAL A 129 -6.92 14.46 13.57
N LEU A 130 -6.77 13.83 14.73
CA LEU A 130 -6.67 12.36 14.84
C LEU A 130 -7.86 11.70 14.14
N VAL A 131 -7.64 10.63 13.37
CA VAL A 131 -8.73 10.02 12.58
C VAL A 131 -9.91 9.54 13.45
N GLU A 132 -9.64 9.10 14.69
CA GLU A 132 -10.68 8.72 15.66
C GLU A 132 -11.51 9.89 16.22
N ASP A 133 -11.08 11.13 15.99
CA ASP A 133 -11.79 12.36 16.37
C ASP A 133 -12.53 12.99 15.17
N THR A 134 -12.63 12.27 14.05
CA THR A 134 -13.32 12.71 12.83
C THR A 134 -14.64 11.96 12.61
N GLU A 135 -15.38 12.34 11.56
CA GLU A 135 -16.56 11.58 11.10
C GLU A 135 -16.28 10.09 10.82
N MET A 136 -15.02 9.71 10.57
CA MET A 136 -14.63 8.30 10.37
C MET A 136 -14.82 7.43 11.62
N ALA A 137 -14.88 8.05 12.80
CA ALA A 137 -15.11 7.34 14.05
C ALA A 137 -16.55 6.83 14.20
N ILE A 138 -17.49 7.41 13.45
CA ILE A 138 -18.91 7.06 13.47
C ILE A 138 -19.39 6.53 12.10
N ASP A 139 -18.45 6.12 11.24
CA ASP A 139 -18.78 5.46 9.97
C ASP A 139 -19.71 4.25 10.23
N SER A 140 -20.79 4.17 9.45
CA SER A 140 -21.87 3.21 9.68
C SER A 140 -21.48 1.75 9.42
N LYS A 141 -20.39 1.52 8.68
CA LYS A 141 -19.93 0.19 8.30
C LYS A 141 -18.60 -0.17 8.95
N ASN A 142 -17.65 0.76 8.99
CA ASN A 142 -16.26 0.50 9.40
C ASN A 142 -15.75 1.67 10.27
N PRO A 143 -16.25 1.83 11.51
CA PRO A 143 -15.82 2.92 12.38
C PRO A 143 -14.36 2.75 12.80
N ILE A 144 -13.60 3.84 12.81
CA ILE A 144 -12.20 3.86 13.27
C ILE A 144 -12.12 4.46 14.66
N LYS A 145 -11.68 3.66 15.63
CA LYS A 145 -11.63 4.03 17.06
C LYS A 145 -10.23 4.31 17.59
N ILE A 146 -9.21 4.02 16.78
CA ILE A 146 -7.81 4.25 17.14
C ILE A 146 -7.10 4.86 15.94
N SER A 147 -6.20 5.81 16.21
CA SER A 147 -5.46 6.55 15.19
C SER A 147 -4.05 6.03 15.00
N ASN A 148 -3.57 5.21 15.95
CA ASN A 148 -2.29 4.55 15.83
C ASN A 148 -2.35 3.46 14.74
N VAL A 149 -1.66 3.72 13.63
CA VAL A 149 -1.62 2.86 12.44
C VAL A 149 -1.00 1.51 12.76
N ILE A 150 -0.01 1.45 13.65
CA ILE A 150 0.64 0.20 14.05
C ILE A 150 -0.36 -0.67 14.79
N ASP A 151 -1.11 -0.11 15.73
CA ASP A 151 -2.09 -0.88 16.52
C ASP A 151 -3.27 -1.35 15.65
N LEU A 152 -3.71 -0.53 14.69
CA LEU A 152 -4.70 -0.93 13.68
C LEU A 152 -4.24 -2.18 12.90
N ILE A 153 -2.99 -2.21 12.45
CA ILE A 153 -2.47 -3.34 11.67
C ILE A 153 -2.19 -4.54 12.57
N LYS A 154 -1.64 -4.34 13.78
CA LYS A 154 -1.39 -5.41 14.75
C LYS A 154 -2.66 -6.14 15.16
N ALA A 155 -3.80 -5.45 15.22
CA ALA A 155 -5.08 -6.07 15.53
C ALA A 155 -5.54 -7.08 14.46
N GLN A 156 -5.00 -6.99 13.25
CA GLN A 156 -5.44 -7.74 12.07
C GLN A 156 -4.35 -8.63 11.44
N SER A 157 -3.07 -8.37 11.70
CA SER A 157 -1.95 -9.07 11.07
C SER A 157 -1.19 -9.95 12.06
N LYS A 158 -0.73 -11.11 11.57
CA LYS A 158 0.15 -12.04 12.32
C LYS A 158 1.63 -11.67 12.23
N ARG A 159 2.00 -10.67 11.44
CA ARG A 159 3.40 -10.36 11.07
C ARG A 159 4.05 -9.37 12.04
N LYS A 160 5.38 -9.50 12.20
CA LYS A 160 6.18 -8.58 13.01
C LYS A 160 6.25 -7.21 12.34
N ILE A 161 5.84 -6.17 13.08
CA ILE A 161 5.69 -4.79 12.60
C ILE A 161 6.75 -3.88 13.22
N ILE A 162 7.34 -2.99 12.42
CA ILE A 162 8.24 -1.93 12.88
C ILE A 162 7.76 -0.56 12.41
N SER A 163 8.00 0.46 13.24
CA SER A 163 7.82 1.87 12.87
C SER A 163 9.05 2.40 12.15
N MET A 164 8.86 3.04 10.99
CA MET A 164 9.78 4.01 10.43
C MET A 164 9.27 5.40 10.78
N SER A 165 9.64 5.85 11.98
CA SER A 165 9.22 7.15 12.50
C SER A 165 9.78 8.31 11.68
N ILE A 166 9.24 9.50 11.92
CA ILE A 166 9.69 10.73 11.27
C ILE A 166 11.20 10.98 11.43
N ASP A 167 11.80 10.55 12.54
CA ASP A 167 13.23 10.70 12.82
C ASP A 167 14.09 9.85 11.89
N ILE A 168 13.58 8.67 11.48
CA ILE A 168 14.22 7.80 10.48
C ILE A 168 13.95 8.35 9.08
N VAL A 169 12.71 8.70 8.77
CA VAL A 169 12.29 9.16 7.44
C VAL A 169 12.97 10.46 7.00
N ARG A 170 13.40 11.29 7.95
CA ARG A 170 14.18 12.53 7.67
C ARG A 170 15.69 12.30 7.50
N LYS A 171 16.18 11.07 7.67
CA LYS A 171 17.59 10.73 7.39
C LYS A 171 17.82 10.60 5.89
N SER A 172 19.07 10.40 5.50
CA SER A 172 19.41 10.16 4.11
C SER A 172 18.82 8.83 3.62
N VAL A 173 18.57 8.75 2.31
CA VAL A 173 18.05 7.56 1.63
C VAL A 173 18.83 6.30 2.02
N LYS A 174 20.16 6.37 2.05
CA LYS A 174 21.04 5.28 2.46
C LYS A 174 20.79 4.79 3.90
N VAL A 175 20.49 5.70 4.82
CA VAL A 175 20.19 5.34 6.22
C VAL A 175 18.85 4.61 6.31
N ILE A 176 17.82 5.10 5.59
CA ILE A 176 16.51 4.44 5.54
C ILE A 176 16.64 3.06 4.88
N ALA A 177 17.37 2.94 3.77
CA ALA A 177 17.60 1.68 3.08
C ALA A 177 18.34 0.66 3.96
N ASN A 178 19.34 1.10 4.73
CA ASN A 178 20.02 0.25 5.71
C ASN A 178 19.08 -0.18 6.83
N PHE A 179 18.28 0.74 7.37
CA PHE A 179 17.27 0.40 8.37
C PHE A 179 16.30 -0.69 7.86
N ILE A 180 15.83 -0.58 6.62
CA ILE A 180 14.96 -1.60 6.00
C ILE A 180 15.65 -2.96 5.98
N LYS A 181 16.91 -3.02 5.51
CA LYS A 181 17.68 -4.27 5.45
C LYS A 181 17.92 -4.86 6.83
N ASP A 182 18.38 -4.07 7.79
CA ASP A 182 18.68 -4.54 9.14
C ASP A 182 17.43 -5.13 9.81
N LYS A 183 16.27 -4.45 9.67
CA LYS A 183 15.01 -4.93 10.24
C LYS A 183 14.42 -6.11 9.47
N TYR A 184 14.65 -6.20 8.17
CA TYR A 184 14.29 -7.38 7.39
C TYR A 184 15.03 -8.64 7.91
N GLU A 185 16.33 -8.54 8.19
CA GLU A 185 17.14 -9.62 8.78
C GLU A 185 16.70 -9.95 10.23
N GLU A 186 16.23 -8.97 11.00
CA GLU A 186 15.61 -9.19 12.32
C GLU A 186 14.19 -9.81 12.26
N GLY A 187 13.72 -10.20 11.07
CA GLY A 187 12.44 -10.88 10.86
C GLY A 187 11.22 -9.95 10.81
N PHE A 188 11.41 -8.62 10.70
CA PHE A 188 10.30 -7.72 10.45
C PHE A 188 9.80 -7.88 9.01
N ARG A 189 8.47 -7.88 8.84
CA ARG A 189 7.82 -8.02 7.53
C ARG A 189 6.91 -6.85 7.20
N ILE A 190 6.55 -6.02 8.19
CA ILE A 190 5.71 -4.84 7.98
C ILE A 190 6.44 -3.60 8.50
N PHE A 191 6.52 -2.57 7.66
CA PHE A 191 7.13 -1.29 7.95
C PHE A 191 6.09 -0.17 7.83
N VAL A 192 5.69 0.42 8.96
CA VAL A 192 4.74 1.55 8.98
C VAL A 192 5.52 2.85 8.94
N CYS A 193 5.28 3.67 7.91
CA CYS A 193 6.08 4.85 7.61
C CYS A 193 5.35 6.13 7.97
N ASP A 194 5.99 6.99 8.76
CA ASP A 194 5.53 8.36 8.97
C ASP A 194 5.76 9.19 7.71
N MET A 195 4.73 9.89 7.24
CA MET A 195 4.78 10.79 6.10
C MET A 195 3.84 11.97 6.31
N ILE A 196 4.38 13.18 6.27
CA ILE A 196 3.61 14.43 6.47
C ILE A 196 3.67 15.36 5.26
N ASN A 197 4.51 15.05 4.27
CA ASN A 197 4.70 15.86 3.06
C ASN A 197 5.26 14.99 1.92
N GLU A 198 5.29 15.55 0.71
CA GLU A 198 5.78 14.88 -0.51
C GLU A 198 7.28 14.53 -0.46
N ASN A 199 8.10 15.29 0.29
CA ASN A 199 9.53 14.97 0.43
C ASN A 199 9.75 13.64 1.18
N HIS A 200 8.86 13.30 2.11
CA HIS A 200 8.92 12.03 2.81
C HIS A 200 8.55 10.86 1.88
N ILE A 201 7.53 11.05 1.03
CA ILE A 201 7.16 10.10 -0.03
C ILE A 201 8.36 9.85 -0.96
N ASN A 202 9.03 10.92 -1.41
CA ASN A 202 10.23 10.83 -2.25
C ASN A 202 11.36 10.04 -1.58
N SER A 203 11.67 10.38 -0.32
CA SER A 203 12.78 9.77 0.43
C SER A 203 12.54 8.28 0.68
N ILE A 204 11.31 7.90 1.07
CA ILE A 204 10.93 6.50 1.29
C ILE A 204 10.94 5.74 -0.03
N SER A 205 10.41 6.31 -1.11
CA SER A 205 10.38 5.67 -2.43
C SER A 205 11.78 5.32 -2.92
N GLN A 206 12.73 6.25 -2.82
CA GLN A 206 14.12 6.01 -3.18
C GLN A 206 14.77 4.96 -2.27
N ALA A 207 14.50 5.02 -0.96
CA ALA A 207 15.12 4.11 0.00
C ALA A 207 14.62 2.67 -0.13
N VAL A 208 13.33 2.48 -0.41
CA VAL A 208 12.73 1.17 -0.67
C VAL A 208 13.38 0.53 -1.89
N LEU A 209 13.56 1.29 -2.98
CA LEU A 209 14.27 0.81 -4.18
C LEU A 209 15.76 0.54 -3.90
N GLU A 210 16.45 1.43 -3.16
CA GLU A 210 17.86 1.27 -2.80
C GLU A 210 18.10 0.06 -1.87
N SER A 211 17.12 -0.32 -1.06
CA SER A 211 17.22 -1.47 -0.15
C SER A 211 17.41 -2.81 -0.90
N LYS A 212 16.91 -2.90 -2.15
CA LYS A 212 16.84 -4.12 -2.96
C LYS A 212 16.08 -5.29 -2.30
N ILE A 213 15.36 -5.04 -1.21
CA ILE A 213 14.45 -6.00 -0.60
C ILE A 213 13.16 -6.03 -1.41
N LYS A 214 12.64 -7.21 -1.73
CA LYS A 214 11.34 -7.33 -2.40
C LYS A 214 10.26 -6.73 -1.51
N PHE A 215 9.31 -6.01 -2.11
CA PHE A 215 8.28 -5.32 -1.34
C PHE A 215 6.89 -5.36 -2.01
N ILE A 216 5.87 -5.10 -1.19
CA ILE A 216 4.59 -4.53 -1.61
C ILE A 216 4.43 -3.15 -0.97
N VAL A 217 3.57 -2.33 -1.54
CA VAL A 217 3.17 -1.03 -0.98
C VAL A 217 1.72 -1.12 -0.55
N ALA A 218 1.41 -0.80 0.70
CA ALA A 218 0.04 -0.63 1.17
C ALA A 218 -0.22 0.85 1.50
N ASP A 219 -0.80 1.55 0.55
CA ASP A 219 -1.04 2.99 0.63
C ASP A 219 -2.26 3.41 -0.20
N PRO A 220 -2.72 4.67 -0.09
CA PRO A 220 -3.75 5.25 -0.95
C PRO A 220 -3.29 5.58 -2.38
N SER A 221 -2.13 5.05 -2.77
CA SER A 221 -1.41 5.23 -4.03
C SER A 221 -0.41 6.40 -4.21
N PRO A 222 -0.24 7.41 -3.35
CA PRO A 222 0.85 8.40 -3.52
C PRO A 222 2.25 7.79 -3.52
N LEU A 223 2.54 6.90 -2.57
CA LEU A 223 3.81 6.20 -2.47
C LEU A 223 3.96 5.19 -3.61
N THR A 224 2.89 4.46 -3.93
CA THR A 224 2.85 3.56 -5.10
C THR A 224 3.16 4.31 -6.39
N ALA A 225 2.55 5.48 -6.59
CA ALA A 225 2.76 6.30 -7.78
C ALA A 225 4.20 6.77 -7.89
N LYS A 226 4.79 7.24 -6.78
CA LYS A 226 6.19 7.70 -6.78
C LYS A 226 7.18 6.58 -7.03
N ILE A 227 6.99 5.41 -6.40
CA ILE A 227 7.83 4.22 -6.67
C ILE A 227 7.68 3.78 -8.13
N SER A 228 6.45 3.78 -8.66
CA SER A 228 6.19 3.41 -10.05
C SER A 228 6.89 4.37 -11.02
N GLU A 229 6.83 5.68 -10.78
CA GLU A 229 7.54 6.70 -11.56
C GLU A 229 9.06 6.45 -11.61
N LEU A 230 9.66 6.06 -10.47
CA LEU A 230 11.10 5.86 -10.35
C LEU A 230 11.59 4.51 -10.90
N SER A 231 10.72 3.51 -11.05
CA SER A 231 11.11 2.12 -11.34
C SER A 231 10.50 1.54 -12.61
N ILE A 232 9.46 2.15 -13.16
CA ILE A 232 8.73 1.67 -14.33
C ILE A 232 8.97 2.64 -15.49
N THR A 233 9.99 2.39 -16.31
CA THR A 233 10.24 3.17 -17.54
C THR A 233 9.09 2.95 -18.53
N PRO A 234 8.34 3.98 -18.97
CA PRO A 234 7.29 3.78 -19.96
C PRO A 234 7.87 3.16 -21.25
N PRO A 235 7.18 2.21 -21.90
CA PRO A 235 7.65 1.62 -23.16
C PRO A 235 7.78 2.64 -24.31
N HIS A 236 7.28 3.86 -24.10
CA HIS A 236 7.19 4.94 -25.07
C HIS A 236 8.00 6.19 -24.64
N ALA A 237 8.94 6.05 -23.70
CA ALA A 237 9.88 7.10 -23.31
C ALA A 237 11.07 7.19 -24.28
#